data_AF-A0A5N7Z945-F1
#
_entry.id   AF-A0A5N7Z945-F1
#
_cell.length_a   1.000
_cell.length_b   1.000
_cell.length_c   1.000
_cell.angle_alpha   90.00
_cell.angle_beta   90.00
_cell.angle_gamma   90.00
#
_symmetry.space_group_name_H-M   'P 1'
#
loop_
_entity.id
_entity.type
_entity.pdbx_description
1 polymer ?
#
loop_
_entity_poly.entity_id
_entity_poly.type
_entity_poly.pdbx_seq_one_letter_code
_entity_poly.pdbx_strand_id
1 'polypeptide(L)'
;MDHLINHPGILTAFSVIIFIMLLLDLGVFNKKSHVVSNREALIWSVVWISLAMGFSGVIYYFMGLEQFTQFQSAYWIEKALSVDNLFVFILVFGFFNVPKEHHHKVLFWGIIGALVFRAIFIFTGVELINMTYLPEMDLFGHAARINVVLSIFGIFLIVAGIKSWFAEDGDDGDKDFTKSPGARLVHRFFKVSKNYDGDKFFTIENGIKMATPLLVVVAVIEFTDLIFAVDSIPAIFAIAPDDPFILYTSNIFAILGLRALYFLLANFMYMFSRLKYGLAVILSFIGVKMLISPFFHISSPVSLLIVGGILILSVAASLLFPVKE
;
A
#
# COMPACT_ATOMS: atom_id res chain seq x y z
N MET A 1 26.89 7.57 22.14
CA MET A 1 25.63 8.03 21.54
C MET A 1 24.54 7.19 22.18
N ASP A 2 23.77 7.78 23.09
CA ASP A 2 22.74 7.03 23.83
C ASP A 2 21.58 6.70 22.90
N HIS A 3 21.53 5.44 22.43
CA HIS A 3 20.41 4.93 21.67
C HIS A 3 19.16 4.91 22.55
N LEU A 4 18.07 5.50 22.05
CA LEU A 4 16.77 5.57 22.74
C LEU A 4 16.12 4.21 23.02
N ILE A 5 16.65 3.13 22.45
CA ILE A 5 16.39 1.76 22.89
C ILE A 5 16.63 1.58 24.41
N ASN A 6 17.53 2.38 25.01
CA ASN A 6 17.86 2.34 26.43
C ASN A 6 16.92 3.19 27.32
N HIS A 7 15.97 3.94 26.74
CA HIS A 7 14.95 4.70 27.49
C HIS A 7 13.55 4.07 27.29
N PRO A 8 13.22 3.03 28.07
CA PRO A 8 11.93 2.32 27.95
C PRO A 8 10.72 3.25 28.13
N GLY A 9 10.88 4.38 28.84
CA GLY A 9 9.82 5.38 29.00
C GLY A 9 9.37 6.04 27.69
N ILE A 10 10.30 6.34 26.77
CA ILE A 10 9.96 7.02 25.50
C ILE A 10 9.38 6.02 24.49
N LEU A 11 9.91 4.80 24.44
CA LEU A 11 9.31 3.70 23.67
C LEU A 11 7.90 3.37 24.16
N THR A 12 7.70 3.26 25.48
CA THR A 12 6.38 2.99 26.07
C THR A 12 5.42 4.14 25.80
N ALA A 13 5.85 5.39 25.98
CA ALA A 13 5.03 6.56 25.67
C ALA A 13 4.65 6.60 24.18
N PHE A 14 5.60 6.32 23.28
CA PHE A 14 5.36 6.27 21.84
C PHE A 14 4.39 5.15 21.45
N SER A 15 4.56 3.93 21.97
CA SER A 15 3.65 2.81 21.73
C SER A 15 2.25 3.09 22.26
N VAL A 16 2.13 3.70 23.45
CA VAL A 16 0.83 4.13 23.99
C VAL A 16 0.19 5.19 23.12
N ILE A 17 0.96 6.18 22.64
CA ILE A 17 0.49 7.20 21.72
C ILE A 17 -0.01 6.60 20.42
N ILE A 18 0.75 5.69 19.80
CA ILE A 18 0.31 4.98 18.58
C ILE A 18 -0.94 4.17 18.84
N PHE A 19 -1.01 3.44 19.96
CA PHE A 19 -2.16 2.62 20.29
C PHE A 19 -3.40 3.48 20.49
N ILE A 20 -3.29 4.61 21.17
CA ILE A 20 -4.36 5.61 21.29
C ILE A 20 -4.73 6.16 19.92
N MET A 21 -3.77 6.50 19.07
CA MET A 21 -4.03 7.01 17.72
C MET A 21 -4.76 5.98 16.86
N LEU A 22 -4.34 4.72 16.87
CA LEU A 22 -5.02 3.62 16.19
C LEU A 22 -6.44 3.42 16.74
N LEU A 23 -6.61 3.45 18.06
CA LEU A 23 -7.93 3.34 18.70
C LEU A 23 -8.84 4.52 18.37
N LEU A 24 -8.32 5.74 18.27
CA LEU A 24 -9.10 6.91 17.85
C LEU A 24 -9.50 6.78 16.37
N ASP A 25 -8.55 6.40 15.52
CA ASP A 25 -8.74 6.20 14.08
C ASP A 25 -9.79 5.10 13.78
N LEU A 26 -9.89 4.11 14.66
CA LEU A 26 -10.81 2.96 14.60
C LEU A 26 -12.16 3.15 15.28
N GLY A 27 -12.13 3.58 16.54
CA GLY A 27 -13.25 3.43 17.48
C GLY A 27 -14.11 4.67 17.61
N VAL A 28 -13.53 5.86 17.46
CA VAL A 28 -14.21 7.13 17.73
C VAL A 28 -14.63 7.83 16.44
N PHE A 29 -13.75 7.89 15.44
CA PHE A 29 -14.02 8.68 14.23
C PHE A 29 -14.76 7.93 13.12
N ASN A 30 -14.74 6.59 13.10
CA ASN A 30 -15.24 5.81 11.96
C ASN A 30 -16.08 4.56 12.32
N LYS A 31 -16.86 4.64 13.39
CA LYS A 31 -17.72 3.53 13.87
C LYS A 31 -18.84 3.14 12.89
N LYS A 32 -19.12 3.95 11.87
CA LYS A 32 -20.12 3.68 10.83
C LYS A 32 -19.44 3.68 9.45
N SER A 33 -19.64 2.59 8.71
CA SER A 33 -19.26 2.52 7.31
C SER A 33 -20.03 3.60 6.54
N HIS A 34 -19.32 4.66 6.18
CA HIS A 34 -19.83 5.73 5.35
C HIS A 34 -18.74 6.11 4.33
N VAL A 35 -19.16 6.69 3.21
CA VAL A 35 -18.23 7.12 2.17
C VAL A 35 -17.54 8.40 2.66
N VAL A 36 -16.22 8.33 2.85
CA VAL A 36 -15.40 9.47 3.29
C VAL A 36 -15.38 10.54 2.20
N SER A 37 -15.71 11.78 2.54
CA SER A 37 -15.73 12.89 1.58
C SER A 37 -14.33 13.45 1.28
N ASN A 38 -14.16 14.15 0.15
CA ASN A 38 -12.89 14.83 -0.20
C ASN A 38 -12.40 15.79 0.90
N ARG A 39 -13.31 16.59 1.44
CA ARG A 39 -12.98 17.58 2.47
C ARG A 39 -12.49 16.91 3.74
N GLU A 40 -13.17 15.84 4.14
CA GLU A 40 -12.79 15.03 5.29
C GLU A 40 -11.43 14.34 5.08
N ALA A 41 -11.24 13.69 3.94
CA ALA A 41 -9.98 13.03 3.58
C ALA A 41 -8.79 14.01 3.57
N LEU A 42 -9.00 15.23 3.05
CA LEU A 42 -7.98 16.28 3.05
C LEU A 42 -7.65 16.75 4.48
N ILE A 43 -8.68 17.02 5.30
CA ILE A 43 -8.49 17.43 6.70
C ILE A 43 -7.70 16.37 7.46
N TRP A 44 -8.09 15.10 7.35
CA TRP A 44 -7.36 14.01 8.00
C TRP A 44 -5.93 13.87 7.49
N SER A 45 -5.70 14.04 6.19
CA SER A 45 -4.34 14.03 5.62
C SER A 45 -3.47 15.13 6.23
N VAL A 46 -4.01 16.35 6.36
CA VAL A 46 -3.32 17.47 7.01
C VAL A 46 -3.06 17.17 8.48
N VAL A 47 -4.05 16.68 9.23
CA VAL A 47 -3.90 16.31 10.65
C VAL A 47 -2.76 15.30 10.84
N TRP A 48 -2.72 14.23 10.05
CA TRP A 48 -1.67 13.22 10.12
C TRP A 48 -0.29 13.79 9.80
N ILE A 49 -0.17 14.65 8.78
CA ILE A 49 1.09 15.30 8.43
C ILE A 49 1.53 16.25 9.56
N SER A 50 0.64 17.10 10.06
CA SER A 50 0.95 18.05 11.15
C SER A 50 1.42 17.33 12.40
N LEU A 51 0.84 16.17 12.69
CA LEU A 51 1.18 15.34 13.83
C LEU A 51 2.55 14.67 13.67
N ALA A 52 2.89 14.19 12.46
CA ALA A 52 4.24 13.73 12.14
C ALA A 52 5.27 14.87 12.26
N MET A 53 4.94 16.07 11.80
CA MET A 53 5.80 17.25 11.94
C MET A 53 5.97 17.65 13.41
N GLY A 54 4.91 17.60 14.21
CA GLY A 54 4.97 17.84 15.66
C GLY A 54 5.90 16.85 16.35
N PHE A 55 5.80 15.57 16.02
CA PHE A 55 6.70 14.55 16.54
C PHE A 55 8.16 14.75 16.09
N SER A 56 8.39 15.19 14.85
CA SER A 56 9.74 15.57 14.41
C SER A 56 10.32 16.71 15.25
N GLY A 57 9.49 17.68 15.68
CA GLY A 57 9.92 18.75 16.59
C GLY A 57 10.32 18.22 17.97
N VAL A 58 9.63 17.19 18.47
CA VAL A 58 10.00 16.47 19.70
C VAL A 58 11.37 15.79 19.52
N ILE A 59 11.59 15.10 18.40
CA ILE A 59 12.90 14.51 18.06
C ILE A 59 13.98 15.58 18.05
N TYR A 60 13.74 16.72 17.41
CA TYR A 60 14.71 17.81 17.36
C TYR A 60 15.11 18.29 18.76
N TYR A 61 14.14 18.46 19.65
CA TYR A 61 14.38 18.95 21.01
C TYR A 61 15.13 17.94 21.89
N PHE A 62 14.79 16.65 21.82
CA PHE A 62 15.35 15.62 22.70
C PHE A 62 16.57 14.88 22.13
N MET A 63 16.65 14.71 20.81
CA MET A 63 17.66 13.91 20.12
C MET A 63 18.64 14.76 19.31
N GLY A 64 18.21 15.95 18.88
CA GLY A 64 19.05 16.90 18.15
C GLY A 64 18.79 16.92 16.64
N LEU A 65 19.63 17.69 15.93
CA LEU A 65 19.42 17.97 14.50
C LEU A 65 19.62 16.74 13.61
N GLU A 66 20.56 15.84 13.96
CA GLU A 66 20.89 14.68 13.14
C GLU A 66 19.69 13.72 13.02
N GLN A 67 19.14 13.26 14.15
CA GLN A 67 17.98 12.38 14.21
C GLN A 67 16.72 13.06 13.67
N PHE A 68 16.60 14.38 13.84
CA PHE A 68 15.53 15.16 13.20
C PHE A 68 15.60 15.06 11.68
N THR A 69 16.78 15.27 11.08
CA THR A 69 16.95 15.16 9.62
C THR A 69 16.74 13.74 9.13
N GLN A 70 17.20 12.75 9.87
CA GLN A 70 16.97 11.33 9.56
C GLN A 70 15.48 10.98 9.58
N PHE A 71 14.74 11.41 10.63
CA PHE A 71 13.30 11.21 10.71
C PHE A 71 12.56 11.88 9.56
N GLN A 72 12.88 13.14 9.26
CA GLN A 72 12.25 13.88 8.16
C GLN A 72 12.50 13.21 6.82
N SER A 73 13.75 12.85 6.53
CA SER A 73 14.10 12.15 5.29
C SER A 73 13.41 10.79 5.18
N ALA A 74 13.44 9.98 6.24
CA ALA A 74 12.78 8.68 6.25
C ALA A 74 11.25 8.82 6.11
N TYR A 75 10.64 9.77 6.83
CA TYR A 75 9.21 10.05 6.77
C TYR A 75 8.76 10.45 5.36
N TRP A 76 9.44 11.40 4.71
CA TRP A 76 9.04 11.87 3.39
C TRP A 76 9.29 10.85 2.29
N ILE A 77 10.41 10.11 2.35
CA ILE A 77 10.65 8.99 1.42
C ILE A 77 9.56 7.94 1.58
N GLU A 78 9.27 7.54 2.81
CA GLU A 78 8.25 6.55 3.08
C GLU A 78 6.85 7.04 2.69
N LYS A 79 6.54 8.31 2.96
CA LYS A 79 5.27 8.92 2.56
C LYS A 79 5.12 8.92 1.05
N ALA A 80 6.16 9.26 0.30
CA ALA A 80 6.15 9.23 -1.15
C ALA A 80 5.98 7.80 -1.70
N LEU A 81 6.73 6.83 -1.16
CA LEU A 81 6.62 5.41 -1.54
C LEU A 81 5.24 4.82 -1.21
N SER A 82 4.63 5.23 -0.09
CA SER A 82 3.30 4.79 0.29
C SER A 82 2.20 5.23 -0.68
N VAL A 83 2.40 6.32 -1.44
CA VAL A 83 1.47 6.74 -2.50
C VAL A 83 1.46 5.73 -3.65
N ASP A 84 2.62 5.19 -4.03
CA ASP A 84 2.71 4.13 -5.02
C ASP A 84 1.90 2.90 -4.57
N ASN A 85 1.93 2.57 -3.27
CA ASN A 85 1.15 1.47 -2.69
C ASN A 85 -0.37 1.71 -2.82
N LEU A 86 -0.83 2.95 -2.65
CA LEU A 86 -2.25 3.30 -2.76
C LEU A 86 -2.82 3.05 -4.15
N PHE A 87 -2.02 3.24 -5.20
CA PHE A 87 -2.46 2.88 -6.55
C PHE A 87 -2.77 1.39 -6.62
N VAL A 88 -1.88 0.53 -6.11
CA VAL A 88 -2.14 -0.91 -6.09
C VAL A 88 -3.36 -1.26 -5.24
N PHE A 89 -3.65 -0.51 -4.18
CA PHE A 89 -4.86 -0.75 -3.38
C PHE A 89 -6.13 -0.46 -4.18
N ILE A 90 -6.20 0.68 -4.85
CA ILE A 90 -7.32 1.04 -5.74
C ILE A 90 -7.51 -0.04 -6.81
N LEU A 91 -6.40 -0.53 -7.34
CA LEU A 91 -6.37 -1.58 -8.37
C LEU A 91 -6.93 -2.90 -7.88
N VAL A 92 -6.48 -3.37 -6.72
CA VAL A 92 -6.96 -4.60 -6.13
C VAL A 92 -8.45 -4.47 -5.81
N PHE A 93 -8.89 -3.34 -5.26
CA PHE A 93 -10.31 -3.10 -5.00
C PHE A 93 -11.18 -3.07 -6.26
N GLY A 94 -10.69 -2.46 -7.34
CA GLY A 94 -11.36 -2.49 -8.64
C GLY A 94 -11.40 -3.90 -9.24
N PHE A 95 -10.28 -4.64 -9.20
CA PHE A 95 -10.19 -5.99 -9.76
C PHE A 95 -11.14 -6.99 -9.06
N PHE A 96 -11.28 -6.87 -7.73
CA PHE A 96 -12.16 -7.73 -6.94
C PHE A 96 -13.58 -7.14 -6.77
N ASN A 97 -13.89 -5.99 -7.41
CA ASN A 97 -15.16 -5.27 -7.26
C ASN A 97 -15.58 -5.10 -5.78
N VAL A 98 -14.64 -4.68 -4.93
CA VAL A 98 -14.90 -4.54 -3.49
C VAL A 98 -15.89 -3.39 -3.29
N PRO A 99 -17.01 -3.62 -2.58
CA PRO A 99 -17.95 -2.55 -2.25
C PRO A 99 -17.26 -1.39 -1.51
N LYS A 100 -17.57 -0.14 -1.87
CA LYS A 100 -16.94 1.07 -1.30
C LYS A 100 -17.04 1.13 0.23
N GLU A 101 -18.14 0.64 0.78
CA GLU A 101 -18.41 0.51 2.22
C GLU A 101 -17.43 -0.43 2.96
N HIS A 102 -16.76 -1.33 2.24
CA HIS A 102 -15.80 -2.27 2.82
C HIS A 102 -14.34 -1.85 2.58
N HIS A 103 -14.06 -0.85 1.74
CA HIS A 103 -12.70 -0.33 1.52
C HIS A 103 -12.05 0.08 2.83
N HIS A 104 -12.81 0.77 3.69
CA HIS A 104 -12.35 1.21 5.00
C HIS A 104 -11.83 0.04 5.86
N LYS A 105 -12.60 -1.05 5.94
CA LYS A 105 -12.25 -2.23 6.73
C LYS A 105 -11.00 -2.92 6.18
N VAL A 106 -10.91 -3.06 4.86
CA VAL A 106 -9.75 -3.71 4.24
C VAL A 106 -8.48 -2.86 4.42
N LEU A 107 -8.56 -1.56 4.20
CA LEU A 107 -7.45 -0.63 4.43
C LEU A 107 -6.97 -0.66 5.87
N PHE A 108 -7.91 -0.73 6.82
CA PHE A 108 -7.56 -0.83 8.22
C PHE A 108 -6.70 -2.07 8.52
N TRP A 109 -7.18 -3.26 8.11
CA TRP A 109 -6.43 -4.50 8.32
C TRP A 109 -5.12 -4.50 7.55
N GLY A 110 -5.11 -4.00 6.31
CA GLY A 110 -3.89 -3.84 5.52
C GLY A 110 -2.85 -2.92 6.17
N ILE A 111 -3.26 -1.80 6.79
CA ILE A 111 -2.37 -0.91 7.54
C ILE A 111 -1.80 -1.60 8.77
N ILE A 112 -2.64 -2.32 9.54
CA ILE A 112 -2.16 -3.07 10.71
C ILE A 112 -1.15 -4.14 10.28
N GLY A 113 -1.45 -4.91 9.24
CA GLY A 113 -0.54 -5.89 8.67
C GLY A 113 0.78 -5.27 8.24
N ALA A 114 0.73 -4.17 7.49
CA ALA A 114 1.91 -3.41 7.06
C ALA A 114 2.77 -2.95 8.25
N LEU A 115 2.16 -2.39 9.29
CA LEU A 115 2.88 -1.96 10.51
C LEU A 115 3.57 -3.13 11.22
N VAL A 116 2.92 -4.30 11.28
CA VAL A 116 3.49 -5.51 11.89
C VAL A 116 4.65 -6.04 11.06
N PHE A 117 4.47 -6.23 9.75
CA PHE A 117 5.52 -6.75 8.88
C PHE A 117 6.72 -5.81 8.80
N ARG A 118 6.49 -4.49 8.81
CA ARG A 118 7.59 -3.52 8.87
C ARG A 118 8.30 -3.51 10.21
N ALA A 119 7.59 -3.67 11.33
CA ALA A 119 8.25 -3.87 12.61
C ALA A 119 9.17 -5.09 12.55
N ILE A 120 8.68 -6.22 12.04
CA ILE A 120 9.47 -7.44 11.87
C ILE A 120 10.72 -7.12 11.05
N PHE A 121 10.58 -6.59 9.84
CA PHE A 121 11.73 -6.32 8.96
C PHE A 121 12.72 -5.29 9.50
N ILE A 122 12.26 -4.24 10.18
CA ILE A 122 13.12 -3.23 10.78
C ILE A 122 13.91 -3.83 11.95
N PHE A 123 13.27 -4.63 12.81
CA PHE A 123 13.94 -5.19 13.99
C PHE A 123 14.77 -6.45 13.70
N THR A 124 14.44 -7.25 12.68
CA THR A 124 15.29 -8.36 12.22
C THR A 124 16.43 -7.90 11.32
N GLY A 125 16.40 -6.65 10.85
CA GLY A 125 17.30 -6.14 9.83
C GLY A 125 16.97 -6.67 8.43
N VAL A 126 17.58 -6.03 7.42
CA VAL A 126 17.39 -6.28 5.97
C VAL A 126 17.82 -7.70 5.54
N GLU A 127 18.37 -8.51 6.44
CA GLU A 127 18.89 -9.85 6.13
C GLU A 127 17.82 -10.84 5.64
N LEU A 128 16.57 -10.74 6.13
CA LEU A 128 15.42 -11.51 5.61
C LEU A 128 15.08 -11.16 4.16
N ILE A 129 15.19 -9.88 3.81
CA ILE A 129 14.91 -9.40 2.45
C ILE A 129 16.05 -9.84 1.52
N ASN A 130 17.30 -9.76 1.99
CA ASN A 130 18.47 -10.23 1.25
C ASN A 130 18.41 -11.73 0.90
N MET A 131 17.78 -12.57 1.74
CA MET A 131 17.50 -13.98 1.42
C MET A 131 16.52 -14.19 0.25
N THR A 132 15.70 -13.20 -0.08
CA THR A 132 14.68 -13.30 -1.15
C THR A 132 15.26 -12.93 -2.52
N TYR A 133 16.44 -12.31 -2.56
CA TYR A 133 17.16 -12.07 -3.79
C TYR A 133 17.89 -13.33 -4.24
N LEU A 134 17.82 -13.62 -5.54
CA LEU A 134 18.67 -14.62 -6.16
C LEU A 134 20.14 -14.18 -6.14
N PRO A 135 21.10 -15.12 -6.18
CA PRO A 135 22.51 -14.82 -6.41
C PRO A 135 22.66 -13.89 -7.63
N GLU A 136 23.66 -13.01 -7.60
CA GLU A 136 23.96 -12.14 -8.75
C GLU A 136 24.13 -13.00 -10.00
N MET A 137 23.25 -12.77 -10.97
CA MET A 137 23.27 -13.46 -12.25
C MET A 137 23.70 -12.47 -13.32
N ASP A 138 24.72 -12.83 -14.09
CA ASP A 138 25.06 -12.10 -15.30
C ASP A 138 24.01 -12.41 -16.37
N LEU A 139 23.10 -11.46 -16.57
CA LEU A 139 22.06 -11.50 -17.58
C LEU A 139 22.39 -10.43 -18.62
N PHE A 140 22.65 -10.86 -19.86
CA PHE A 140 22.98 -9.95 -20.95
C PHE A 140 24.16 -8.99 -20.63
N GLY A 141 25.17 -9.47 -19.90
CA GLY A 141 26.39 -8.72 -19.57
C GLY A 141 26.22 -7.65 -18.48
N HIS A 142 25.13 -7.69 -17.72
CA HIS A 142 24.87 -6.82 -16.57
C HIS A 142 24.60 -7.69 -15.34
N ALA A 143 25.23 -7.34 -14.21
CA ALA A 143 24.96 -7.97 -12.93
C ALA A 143 23.53 -7.63 -12.48
N ALA A 144 22.62 -8.59 -12.56
CA ALA A 144 21.24 -8.42 -12.15
C ALA A 144 20.96 -9.15 -10.83
N ARG A 145 20.44 -8.43 -9.84
CA ARG A 145 19.89 -9.02 -8.61
C ARG A 145 18.39 -9.16 -8.73
N ILE A 146 17.94 -10.36 -9.12
CA ILE A 146 16.52 -10.63 -9.32
C ILE A 146 15.87 -10.98 -7.98
N ASN A 147 14.83 -10.24 -7.62
CA ASN A 147 13.91 -10.66 -6.58
C ASN A 147 12.75 -11.45 -7.23
N VAL A 148 12.68 -12.75 -6.95
CA VAL A 148 11.69 -13.66 -7.55
C VAL A 148 10.26 -13.20 -7.29
N VAL A 149 10.00 -12.68 -6.09
CA VAL A 149 8.67 -12.23 -5.67
C VAL A 149 8.27 -10.98 -6.44
N LEU A 150 9.18 -10.01 -6.54
CA LEU A 150 8.99 -8.77 -7.31
C LEU A 150 8.68 -9.06 -8.78
N SER A 151 9.39 -10.01 -9.39
CA SER A 151 9.18 -10.38 -10.80
C SER A 151 7.83 -11.05 -11.03
N ILE A 152 7.43 -11.99 -10.18
CA ILE A 152 6.13 -12.66 -10.28
C ILE A 152 4.98 -11.64 -10.16
N PHE A 153 5.11 -10.70 -9.22
CA PHE A 153 4.10 -9.66 -9.02
C PHE A 153 4.07 -8.64 -10.17
N GLY A 154 5.23 -8.26 -10.71
CA GLY A 154 5.31 -7.42 -11.89
C GLY A 154 4.58 -8.03 -13.09
N ILE A 155 4.77 -9.33 -13.33
CA ILE A 155 4.00 -10.09 -14.35
C ILE A 155 2.51 -10.06 -14.04
N PHE A 156 2.12 -10.30 -12.78
CA PHE A 156 0.71 -10.27 -12.37
C PHE A 156 0.06 -8.90 -12.63
N LEU A 157 0.72 -7.80 -12.29
CA LEU A 157 0.22 -6.44 -12.53
C LEU A 157 0.08 -6.13 -14.02
N ILE A 158 1.04 -6.55 -14.85
CA ILE A 158 0.92 -6.41 -16.31
C ILE A 158 -0.30 -7.15 -16.82
N VAL A 159 -0.49 -8.40 -16.40
CA VAL A 159 -1.65 -9.21 -16.80
C VAL A 159 -2.96 -8.58 -16.33
N ALA A 160 -3.01 -8.08 -15.09
CA ALA A 160 -4.18 -7.35 -14.57
C ALA A 160 -4.45 -6.08 -15.38
N GLY A 161 -3.40 -5.36 -15.79
CA GLY A 161 -3.49 -4.15 -16.60
C GLY A 161 -4.09 -4.42 -17.97
N ILE A 162 -3.53 -5.39 -18.68
CA ILE A 162 -4.03 -5.85 -19.97
C ILE A 162 -5.49 -6.30 -19.84
N LYS A 163 -5.80 -7.14 -18.85
CA LYS A 163 -7.17 -7.64 -18.65
C LYS A 163 -8.18 -6.52 -18.35
N SER A 164 -7.79 -5.50 -17.57
CA SER A 164 -8.62 -4.34 -17.27
C SER A 164 -8.89 -3.48 -18.51
N TRP A 165 -7.94 -3.39 -19.44
CA TRP A 165 -8.13 -2.65 -20.70
C TRP A 165 -9.21 -3.28 -21.59
N PHE A 166 -9.28 -4.61 -21.60
CA PHE A 166 -10.22 -5.39 -22.42
C PHE A 166 -11.53 -5.76 -21.72
N ALA A 167 -11.79 -5.24 -20.52
CA ALA A 167 -13.08 -5.43 -19.86
C ALA A 167 -14.16 -4.54 -20.52
N GLU A 168 -15.20 -5.17 -21.08
CA GLU A 168 -16.39 -4.48 -21.62
C GLU A 168 -17.31 -4.00 -20.50
N ASP A 169 -17.92 -2.81 -20.69
CA ASP A 169 -18.75 -2.10 -19.70
C ASP A 169 -20.17 -2.69 -19.54
N GLY A 170 -20.43 -3.88 -20.08
CA GLY A 170 -21.77 -4.50 -20.14
C GLY A 170 -21.89 -5.91 -19.55
N ASP A 171 -20.86 -6.43 -18.90
CA ASP A 171 -20.87 -7.79 -18.33
C ASP A 171 -20.86 -7.75 -16.80
N ASP A 172 -22.04 -7.46 -16.24
CA ASP A 172 -22.45 -7.64 -14.84
C ASP A 172 -22.89 -9.08 -14.54
N GLY A 173 -22.62 -10.02 -15.47
CA GLY A 173 -22.92 -11.44 -15.33
C GLY A 173 -21.70 -12.27 -14.94
N ASP A 174 -21.61 -12.65 -13.66
CA ASP A 174 -20.85 -13.83 -13.19
C ASP A 174 -19.39 -13.95 -13.70
N LYS A 175 -18.61 -12.88 -13.58
CA LYS A 175 -17.15 -12.97 -13.75
C LYS A 175 -16.60 -13.83 -12.61
N ASP A 176 -16.33 -15.10 -12.89
CA ASP A 176 -15.73 -16.07 -11.96
C ASP A 176 -14.28 -15.66 -11.64
N PHE A 177 -14.09 -14.71 -10.72
CA PHE A 177 -12.80 -14.16 -10.29
C PHE A 177 -11.91 -15.17 -9.56
N THR A 178 -12.46 -16.35 -9.26
CA THR A 178 -11.91 -17.58 -8.67
C THR A 178 -10.66 -18.14 -9.39
N LYS A 179 -10.31 -17.64 -10.58
CA LYS A 179 -9.21 -18.18 -11.42
C LYS A 179 -7.87 -17.42 -11.35
N SER A 180 -7.74 -16.35 -10.54
CA SER A 180 -6.47 -15.64 -10.41
C SER A 180 -5.41 -16.46 -9.63
N PRO A 181 -4.10 -16.27 -9.83
CA PRO A 181 -3.05 -17.01 -9.12
C PRO A 181 -3.03 -16.77 -7.60
N GLY A 182 -3.28 -15.53 -7.16
CA GLY A 182 -3.42 -15.19 -5.73
C GLY A 182 -4.70 -15.74 -5.12
N ALA A 183 -5.81 -15.70 -5.86
CA ALA A 183 -7.03 -16.41 -5.48
C ALA A 183 -6.75 -17.91 -5.37
N ARG A 184 -5.99 -18.52 -6.30
CA ARG A 184 -5.58 -19.94 -6.24
C ARG A 184 -4.75 -20.29 -4.99
N LEU A 185 -3.87 -19.38 -4.54
CA LEU A 185 -3.10 -19.59 -3.31
C LEU A 185 -4.02 -19.57 -2.08
N VAL A 186 -4.97 -18.63 -2.02
CA VAL A 186 -5.96 -18.60 -0.93
C VAL A 186 -6.93 -19.78 -1.02
N HIS A 187 -7.38 -20.17 -2.22
CA HIS A 187 -8.19 -21.36 -2.48
C HIS A 187 -7.49 -22.68 -2.09
N ARG A 188 -6.16 -22.70 -2.09
CA ARG A 188 -5.35 -23.86 -1.67
C ARG A 188 -5.31 -24.03 -0.16
N PHE A 189 -5.35 -22.93 0.60
CA PHE A 189 -5.33 -22.95 2.07
C PHE A 189 -6.74 -22.83 2.69
N PHE A 190 -7.70 -22.23 1.99
CA PHE A 190 -9.06 -21.97 2.45
C PHE A 190 -10.08 -22.16 1.32
N LYS A 191 -11.22 -22.80 1.61
CA LYS A 191 -12.37 -22.77 0.70
C LYS A 191 -12.90 -21.33 0.66
N VAL A 192 -12.92 -20.66 -0.49
CA VAL A 192 -13.41 -19.27 -0.62
C VAL A 192 -14.82 -19.27 -1.18
N SER A 193 -15.74 -18.52 -0.55
CA SER A 193 -17.08 -18.27 -1.06
C SER A 193 -17.03 -17.40 -2.32
N LYS A 194 -18.00 -17.57 -3.23
CA LYS A 194 -18.12 -16.75 -4.44
C LYS A 194 -18.62 -15.33 -4.15
N ASN A 195 -19.35 -15.14 -3.05
CA ASN A 195 -20.04 -13.88 -2.76
C ASN A 195 -19.46 -13.19 -1.52
N TYR A 196 -19.61 -11.87 -1.47
CA TYR A 196 -19.38 -11.11 -0.24
C TYR A 196 -20.51 -11.40 0.77
N ASP A 197 -20.16 -11.66 2.02
CA ASP A 197 -21.10 -11.78 3.16
C ASP A 197 -20.93 -10.55 4.07
N GLY A 198 -21.40 -9.41 3.55
CA GLY A 198 -21.19 -8.09 4.16
C GLY A 198 -19.73 -7.84 4.48
N ASP A 199 -19.46 -7.39 5.71
CA ASP A 199 -18.11 -7.08 6.17
C ASP A 199 -17.36 -8.30 6.74
N LYS A 200 -17.93 -9.51 6.72
CA LYS A 200 -17.30 -10.68 7.36
C LYS A 200 -16.15 -11.23 6.51
N PHE A 201 -15.09 -11.69 7.18
CA PHE A 201 -13.97 -12.39 6.54
C PHE A 201 -14.19 -13.89 6.38
N PHE A 202 -15.12 -14.46 7.14
CA PHE A 202 -15.49 -15.86 7.08
C PHE A 202 -17.00 -15.97 7.03
N THR A 203 -17.49 -16.89 6.19
CA THR A 203 -18.89 -17.24 6.10
C THR A 203 -19.05 -18.75 6.24
N ILE A 204 -20.27 -19.22 6.46
CA ILE A 204 -20.61 -20.65 6.50
C ILE A 204 -21.59 -20.91 5.37
N GLU A 205 -21.13 -21.62 4.35
CA GLU A 205 -21.99 -22.09 3.25
C GLU A 205 -22.09 -23.61 3.32
N ASN A 206 -23.32 -24.14 3.29
CA ASN A 206 -23.59 -25.58 3.35
C ASN A 206 -22.90 -26.30 4.53
N GLY A 207 -22.81 -25.65 5.69
CA GLY A 207 -22.19 -26.20 6.90
C GLY A 207 -20.64 -26.17 6.92
N ILE A 208 -20.00 -25.60 5.89
CA ILE A 208 -18.54 -25.51 5.79
C ILE A 208 -18.10 -24.06 5.99
N LYS A 209 -17.16 -23.83 6.91
CA LYS A 209 -16.55 -22.50 7.09
C LYS A 209 -15.66 -22.17 5.89
N MET A 210 -15.97 -21.07 5.21
CA MET A 210 -15.30 -20.59 4.02
C MET A 210 -14.77 -19.16 4.24
N ALA A 211 -13.63 -18.84 3.65
CA ALA A 211 -13.14 -17.47 3.58
C ALA A 211 -14.01 -16.65 2.60
N THR A 212 -14.26 -15.39 2.88
CA THR A 212 -14.93 -14.51 1.92
C THR A 212 -13.90 -13.87 0.97
N PRO A 213 -14.33 -13.34 -0.19
CA PRO A 213 -13.45 -12.58 -1.07
C PRO A 213 -12.76 -11.41 -0.35
N LEU A 214 -13.39 -10.84 0.67
CA LEU A 214 -12.83 -9.75 1.47
C LEU A 214 -11.51 -10.13 2.16
N LEU A 215 -11.39 -11.38 2.64
CA LEU A 215 -10.15 -11.88 3.24
C LEU A 215 -9.04 -12.05 2.19
N VAL A 216 -9.41 -12.50 0.99
CA VAL A 216 -8.47 -12.62 -0.15
C VAL A 216 -7.90 -11.25 -0.48
N VAL A 217 -8.74 -10.22 -0.53
CA VAL A 217 -8.34 -8.84 -0.84
C VAL A 217 -7.36 -8.30 0.21
N VAL A 218 -7.66 -8.48 1.51
CA VAL A 218 -6.72 -8.09 2.60
C VAL A 218 -5.38 -8.79 2.42
N ALA A 219 -5.37 -10.10 2.20
CA ALA A 219 -4.15 -10.88 2.03
C ALA A 219 -3.32 -10.41 0.82
N VAL A 220 -3.97 -10.10 -0.31
CA VAL A 220 -3.29 -9.55 -1.50
C VAL A 220 -2.67 -8.20 -1.21
N ILE A 221 -3.38 -7.33 -0.49
CA ILE A 221 -2.87 -6.00 -0.09
C ILE A 221 -1.67 -6.12 0.85
N GLU A 222 -1.76 -6.95 1.89
CA GLU A 222 -0.64 -7.17 2.82
C GLU A 222 0.58 -7.76 2.11
N PHE A 223 0.37 -8.75 1.24
CA PHE A 223 1.45 -9.34 0.47
C PHE A 223 2.10 -8.33 -0.49
N THR A 224 1.30 -7.46 -1.11
CA THR A 224 1.81 -6.38 -1.96
C THR A 224 2.67 -5.40 -1.17
N ASP A 225 2.20 -4.98 0.01
CA ASP A 225 2.97 -4.08 0.87
C ASP A 225 4.29 -4.71 1.32
N LEU A 226 4.30 -6.00 1.64
CA LEU A 226 5.51 -6.78 1.93
C LEU A 226 6.51 -6.74 0.78
N ILE A 227 6.02 -6.81 -0.47
CA ILE A 227 6.87 -6.71 -1.66
C ILE A 227 7.41 -5.29 -1.80
N PHE A 228 6.60 -4.26 -1.61
CA PHE A 228 7.07 -2.88 -1.66
C PHE A 228 8.02 -2.53 -0.50
N ALA A 229 7.93 -3.27 0.61
CA ALA A 229 8.90 -3.22 1.71
C ALA A 229 10.32 -3.60 1.23
N VAL A 230 10.45 -4.45 0.21
CA VAL A 230 11.74 -4.87 -0.35
C VAL A 230 12.55 -3.69 -0.88
N ASP A 231 11.91 -2.73 -1.53
CA ASP A 231 12.58 -1.56 -2.09
C ASP A 231 12.62 -0.40 -1.08
N SER A 232 11.55 -0.23 -0.28
CA SER A 232 11.44 0.89 0.66
C SER A 232 12.28 0.72 1.92
N ILE A 233 12.43 -0.51 2.44
CA ILE A 233 13.18 -0.76 3.68
C ILE A 233 14.69 -0.48 3.50
N PRO A 234 15.39 -1.01 2.49
CA PRO A 234 16.79 -0.66 2.26
C PRO A 234 17.00 0.85 2.08
N ALA A 235 16.06 1.53 1.44
CA ALA A 235 16.13 2.98 1.24
C ALA A 235 16.06 3.76 2.57
N ILE A 236 15.18 3.37 3.50
CA ILE A 236 15.14 4.02 4.82
C ILE A 236 16.34 3.63 5.69
N PHE A 237 16.82 2.38 5.61
CA PHE A 237 18.04 1.95 6.32
C PHE A 237 19.29 2.69 5.82
N ALA A 238 19.33 3.13 4.56
CA ALA A 238 20.42 3.98 4.07
C ALA A 238 20.43 5.39 4.72
N ILE A 239 19.29 5.85 5.26
CA ILE A 239 19.18 7.14 5.94
C ILE A 239 19.57 7.02 7.41
N ALA A 240 19.09 6.00 8.10
CA ALA A 240 19.29 5.82 9.54
C ALA A 240 19.60 4.34 9.89
N PRO A 241 20.75 3.81 9.47
CA PRO A 241 21.06 2.38 9.58
C PRO A 241 21.11 1.89 11.03
N ASP A 242 21.55 2.75 11.95
CA ASP A 242 21.80 2.42 13.35
C ASP A 242 20.71 2.94 14.30
N ASP A 243 19.59 3.44 13.77
CA ASP A 243 18.48 3.97 14.57
C ASP A 243 17.12 3.33 14.19
N PRO A 244 16.86 2.09 14.66
CA PRO A 244 15.58 1.41 14.44
C PRO A 244 14.37 2.18 14.99
N PHE A 245 14.56 3.03 15.99
CA PHE A 245 13.50 3.87 16.52
C PHE A 245 13.08 4.93 15.49
N ILE A 246 14.04 5.65 14.90
CA ILE A 246 13.76 6.63 13.85
C ILE A 246 13.17 5.95 12.61
N LEU A 247 13.70 4.79 12.21
CA LEU A 247 13.15 4.00 11.10
C LEU A 247 11.69 3.59 11.37
N TYR A 248 11.41 3.00 12.54
CA TYR A 248 10.08 2.49 12.84
C TYR A 248 9.07 3.63 13.06
N THR A 249 9.45 4.68 13.80
CA THR A 249 8.55 5.80 14.11
C THR A 249 8.17 6.58 12.84
N SER A 250 9.14 6.96 12.00
CA SER A 250 8.88 7.68 10.75
C SER A 250 7.95 6.90 9.83
N ASN A 251 8.13 5.58 9.79
CA ASN A 251 7.34 4.68 8.98
C ASN A 251 5.88 4.57 9.44
N ILE A 252 5.66 4.45 10.75
CA ILE A 252 4.31 4.46 11.33
C ILE A 252 3.59 5.76 10.99
N PHE A 253 4.22 6.92 11.20
CA PHE A 253 3.61 8.21 10.86
C PHE A 253 3.27 8.33 9.37
N ALA A 254 4.12 7.79 8.48
CA ALA A 254 3.86 7.78 7.05
C ALA A 254 2.61 6.93 6.69
N ILE A 255 2.52 5.71 7.26
CA ILE A 255 1.43 4.74 7.01
C ILE A 255 0.10 5.17 7.64
N LEU A 256 0.09 5.69 8.87
CA LEU A 256 -1.17 6.03 9.56
C LEU A 256 -2.05 7.00 8.77
N GLY A 257 -1.43 7.90 8.00
CA GLY A 257 -2.14 8.82 7.09
C GLY A 257 -2.60 8.21 5.76
N LEU A 258 -2.31 6.93 5.46
CA LEU A 258 -2.62 6.30 4.17
C LEU A 258 -4.11 6.18 3.92
N ARG A 259 -4.92 5.90 4.95
CA ARG A 259 -6.37 5.77 4.80
C ARG A 259 -7.00 7.06 4.28
N ALA A 260 -6.62 8.19 4.87
CA ALA A 260 -7.09 9.50 4.44
C ALA A 260 -6.64 9.80 2.99
N LEU A 261 -5.39 9.49 2.67
CA LEU A 261 -4.83 9.70 1.34
C LEU A 261 -5.47 8.78 0.28
N TYR A 262 -5.80 7.53 0.64
CA TYR A 262 -6.56 6.61 -0.20
C TYR A 262 -7.90 7.22 -0.58
N PHE A 263 -8.70 7.66 0.41
CA PHE A 263 -10.03 8.22 0.11
C PHE A 263 -9.94 9.53 -0.66
N LEU A 264 -8.93 10.36 -0.39
CA LEU A 264 -8.67 11.55 -1.19
C LEU A 264 -8.44 11.18 -2.66
N LEU A 265 -7.56 10.21 -2.91
CA LEU A 265 -7.24 9.74 -4.26
C LEU A 265 -8.44 9.06 -4.92
N ALA A 266 -9.07 8.10 -4.24
CA ALA A 266 -10.22 7.33 -4.72
C ALA A 266 -11.46 8.19 -4.98
N ASN A 267 -11.60 9.34 -4.33
CA ASN A 267 -12.67 10.28 -4.64
C ASN A 267 -12.33 11.14 -5.87
N PHE A 268 -11.07 11.47 -6.14
CA PHE A 268 -10.75 12.03 -7.46
C PHE A 268 -11.03 11.01 -8.59
N MET A 269 -10.94 9.71 -8.29
CA MET A 269 -11.18 8.62 -9.25
C MET A 269 -12.57 8.63 -9.90
N TYR A 270 -13.66 8.98 -9.21
CA TYR A 270 -15.00 8.93 -9.82
C TYR A 270 -15.22 10.01 -10.91
N MET A 271 -14.37 11.02 -11.01
CA MET A 271 -14.43 12.02 -12.09
C MET A 271 -13.88 11.48 -13.42
N PHE A 272 -13.39 10.24 -13.47
CA PHE A 272 -12.78 9.64 -14.65
C PHE A 272 -13.71 8.57 -15.23
N SER A 273 -14.56 8.89 -16.21
CA SER A 273 -15.43 7.90 -16.89
C SER A 273 -14.63 6.87 -17.71
N ARG A 274 -13.37 7.17 -18.03
CA ARG A 274 -12.42 6.28 -18.74
C ARG A 274 -11.38 5.63 -17.82
N LEU A 275 -11.67 5.56 -16.52
CA LEU A 275 -10.73 5.10 -15.50
C LEU A 275 -10.08 3.76 -15.84
N LYS A 276 -10.85 2.81 -16.40
CA LYS A 276 -10.34 1.48 -16.76
C LYS A 276 -9.09 1.51 -17.65
N TYR A 277 -8.99 2.49 -18.54
CA TYR A 277 -7.86 2.64 -19.46
C TYR A 277 -6.65 3.26 -18.76
N GLY A 278 -6.84 4.34 -18.00
CA GLY A 278 -5.76 4.93 -17.20
C GLY A 278 -5.20 3.94 -16.18
N LEU A 279 -6.11 3.19 -15.55
CA LEU A 279 -5.80 2.14 -14.58
C LEU A 279 -4.99 0.99 -15.21
N ALA A 280 -5.36 0.55 -16.40
CA ALA A 280 -4.64 -0.46 -17.16
C ALA A 280 -3.22 -0.03 -17.55
N VAL A 281 -3.03 1.23 -17.94
CA VAL A 281 -1.71 1.79 -18.26
C VAL A 281 -0.85 1.89 -17.00
N ILE A 282 -1.41 2.38 -15.89
CA ILE A 282 -0.72 2.46 -14.60
C ILE A 282 -0.29 1.07 -14.13
N LEU A 283 -1.18 0.07 -14.20
CA LEU A 283 -0.88 -1.34 -13.87
C LEU A 283 0.28 -1.89 -14.68
N SER A 284 0.21 -1.71 -15.98
CA SER A 284 1.23 -2.20 -16.91
C SER A 284 2.56 -1.50 -16.64
N PHE A 285 2.55 -0.19 -16.41
CA PHE A 285 3.74 0.59 -16.07
C PHE A 285 4.37 0.14 -14.75
N ILE A 286 3.60 0.01 -13.67
CA ILE A 286 4.12 -0.43 -12.37
C ILE A 286 4.67 -1.86 -12.48
N GLY A 287 3.96 -2.76 -13.15
CA GLY A 287 4.42 -4.13 -13.33
C GLY A 287 5.70 -4.24 -14.17
N VAL A 288 5.82 -3.41 -15.21
CA VAL A 288 7.04 -3.29 -16.02
C VAL A 288 8.19 -2.72 -15.19
N LYS A 289 7.95 -1.65 -14.40
CA LYS A 289 8.93 -1.08 -13.47
C LYS A 289 9.47 -2.15 -12.51
N MET A 290 8.58 -2.97 -11.94
CA MET A 290 8.96 -4.06 -11.01
C MET A 290 9.81 -5.13 -11.69
N LEU A 291 9.54 -5.46 -12.96
CA LEU A 291 10.34 -6.42 -13.72
C LEU A 291 11.70 -5.89 -14.16
N ILE A 292 11.77 -4.59 -14.45
CA ILE A 292 12.98 -3.93 -14.93
C ILE A 292 13.85 -3.44 -13.77
N SER A 293 13.32 -3.36 -12.54
CA SER A 293 14.05 -2.95 -11.32
C SER A 293 15.46 -3.55 -11.17
N PRO A 294 15.72 -4.84 -11.51
CA PRO A 294 17.07 -5.42 -11.46
C PRO A 294 18.09 -4.80 -12.43
N PHE A 295 17.63 -4.14 -13.51
CA PHE A 295 18.46 -3.57 -14.58
C PHE A 295 18.43 -2.04 -14.58
N PHE A 296 17.25 -1.45 -14.37
CA PHE A 296 17.05 -0.01 -14.27
C PHE A 296 16.12 0.33 -13.11
N HIS A 297 16.65 1.08 -12.16
CA HIS A 297 15.85 1.60 -11.06
C HIS A 297 15.14 2.89 -11.46
N ILE A 298 13.83 2.84 -11.61
CA ILE A 298 12.99 4.03 -11.81
C ILE A 298 12.71 4.63 -10.43
N SER A 299 13.27 5.82 -10.17
CA SER A 299 13.08 6.50 -8.89
C SER A 299 11.59 6.80 -8.62
N SER A 300 11.22 6.77 -7.34
CA SER A 300 9.83 6.99 -6.91
C SER A 300 9.26 8.35 -7.33
N PRO A 301 10.00 9.48 -7.29
CA PRO A 301 9.49 10.74 -7.81
C PRO A 301 9.12 10.67 -9.30
N VAL A 302 9.91 9.97 -10.11
CA VAL A 302 9.63 9.78 -11.55
C VAL A 302 8.43 8.87 -11.75
N SER A 303 8.33 7.79 -10.98
CA SER A 303 7.17 6.89 -10.94
C SER A 303 5.88 7.67 -10.64
N LEU A 304 5.92 8.50 -9.59
CA LEU A 304 4.79 9.29 -9.14
C LEU A 304 4.39 10.37 -10.16
N LEU A 305 5.36 10.99 -10.82
CA LEU A 305 5.11 11.92 -11.93
C LEU A 305 4.50 11.22 -13.15
N ILE A 306 4.96 10.03 -13.51
CA ILE A 306 4.40 9.25 -14.63
C ILE A 306 2.97 8.83 -14.30
N VAL A 307 2.74 8.26 -13.13
CA VAL A 307 1.40 7.83 -12.69
C VAL A 307 0.46 9.04 -12.57
N GLY A 308 0.91 10.12 -11.92
CA GLY A 308 0.17 11.37 -11.82
C GLY A 308 -0.12 11.99 -13.19
N GLY A 309 0.83 11.92 -14.13
CA GLY A 309 0.67 12.36 -15.51
C GLY A 309 -0.36 11.51 -16.28
N ILE A 310 -0.30 10.18 -16.14
CA ILE A 310 -1.29 9.26 -16.73
C ILE A 310 -2.68 9.55 -16.18
N LEU A 311 -2.80 9.80 -14.87
CA LEU A 311 -4.06 10.22 -14.26
C LEU A 311 -4.54 11.53 -14.86
N ILE A 312 -3.72 12.59 -14.85
CA ILE A 312 -4.08 13.91 -15.41
C ILE A 312 -4.52 13.79 -16.87
N LEU A 313 -3.80 13.03 -17.69
CA LEU A 313 -4.17 12.77 -19.08
C LEU A 313 -5.49 12.00 -19.20
N SER A 314 -5.70 11.01 -18.33
CA SER A 314 -6.97 10.26 -18.27
C SER A 314 -8.13 11.16 -17.84
N VAL A 315 -7.89 12.09 -16.91
CA VAL A 315 -8.86 13.13 -16.49
C VAL A 315 -9.20 14.03 -17.67
N ALA A 316 -8.18 14.58 -18.33
CA ALA A 316 -8.34 15.47 -19.46
C ALA A 316 -9.09 14.79 -20.60
N ALA A 317 -8.74 13.54 -20.94
CA ALA A 317 -9.44 12.75 -21.93
C ALA A 317 -10.90 12.47 -21.54
N SER A 318 -11.17 12.22 -20.25
CA SER A 318 -12.53 11.98 -19.74
C SER A 318 -13.41 13.23 -19.75
N LEU A 319 -12.84 14.42 -19.55
CA LEU A 319 -13.56 15.70 -19.59
C LEU A 319 -13.77 16.20 -21.02
N LEU A 320 -12.81 15.96 -21.91
CA LEU A 320 -12.89 16.36 -23.32
C LEU A 320 -13.79 15.44 -24.16
N PHE A 321 -13.89 14.16 -23.79
CA PHE A 321 -14.75 13.18 -24.45
C PHE A 321 -15.72 12.53 -23.45
N PRO A 322 -16.70 13.28 -22.92
CA PRO A 322 -17.72 12.72 -22.05
C PRO A 322 -18.50 11.65 -22.83
N VAL A 323 -18.62 10.46 -22.25
CA VAL A 323 -19.47 9.40 -22.78
C VAL A 323 -20.90 9.90 -22.67
N LYS A 324 -21.60 10.04 -23.80
CA LYS A 324 -23.06 10.24 -23.79
C LYS A 324 -23.67 9.00 -23.14
N GLU A 325 -24.45 9.21 -22.09
CA GLU A 325 -25.37 8.21 -21.53
C GLU A 325 -26.20 7.56 -22.65
#